data_AF-A0A1N6K8Q9-F1
#
_entry.id   AF-A0A1N6K8Q9-F1
#
_cell.length_a   1.000
_cell.length_b   1.000
_cell.length_c   1.000
_cell.angle_alpha   90.00
_cell.angle_beta   90.00
_cell.angle_gamma   90.00
#
_symmetry.space_group_name_H-M   'P 1'
#
loop_
_entity.id
_entity.type
_entity.pdbx_description
1 polymer ?
#
loop_
_entity_poly.entity_id
_entity_poly.type
_entity_poly.pdbx_seq_one_letter_code
_entity_poly.pdbx_strand_id
1 'polypeptide(L)'
;MGGTETDQLTRNKHFLNTGKTINFTPLERRHERETYNIMEALKLKLKQQIIEALNLQDTRPEDIDDNAALFGEGLGLDSIDSLELMVLLERQYKIKVEDPREGRKILQSVQSMAEFIQSKQPA
;
A
#
# COMPACT_ATOMS: atom_id res chain seq x y z
N MET A 1 4.41 16.98 40.45
CA MET A 1 3.40 16.08 39.84
C MET A 1 3.14 16.57 38.43
N GLY A 2 3.17 15.66 37.44
CA GLY A 2 2.66 15.92 36.08
C GLY A 2 3.68 16.29 35.01
N GLY A 3 4.66 15.43 34.73
CA GLY A 3 5.25 15.36 33.39
C GLY A 3 4.47 14.29 32.62
N THR A 4 3.76 14.67 31.57
CA THR A 4 2.91 13.74 30.81
C THR A 4 3.77 12.75 30.03
N GLU A 5 3.45 11.46 30.19
CA GLU A 5 4.08 10.30 29.50
C GLU A 5 4.10 10.41 27.97
N THR A 6 3.27 11.29 27.40
CA THR A 6 3.20 11.56 25.96
C THR A 6 4.45 12.22 25.40
N ASP A 7 5.27 12.88 26.22
CA ASP A 7 6.45 13.62 25.74
C ASP A 7 7.69 12.72 25.54
N GLN A 8 7.68 11.51 26.11
CA GLN A 8 8.77 10.54 25.95
C GLN A 8 8.63 9.67 24.69
N LEU A 9 7.40 9.48 24.18
CA LEU A 9 7.15 8.63 23.01
C LEU A 9 7.61 9.28 21.69
N THR A 10 7.52 10.61 21.58
CA THR A 10 7.94 11.34 20.36
C THR A 10 9.46 11.42 20.24
N ARG A 11 10.19 11.36 21.36
CA ARG A 11 11.65 11.48 21.37
C ARG A 11 12.38 10.24 20.85
N ASN A 12 11.68 9.11 20.77
CA ASN A 12 12.27 7.83 20.35
C ASN A 12 12.10 7.52 18.86
N LYS A 13 11.72 8.51 18.04
CA LYS A 13 11.64 8.37 16.57
C LYS A 13 12.91 8.83 15.84
N HIS A 14 13.98 9.19 16.57
CA HIS A 14 15.16 9.84 15.98
C HIS A 14 16.44 8.99 15.94
N PHE A 15 16.38 7.69 16.19
CA PHE A 15 17.57 6.84 16.11
C PHE A 15 17.43 5.81 14.99
N LEU A 16 17.99 6.20 13.84
CA LEU A 16 18.20 5.38 12.67
C LEU A 16 19.32 4.36 12.90
N ASN A 17 19.16 3.18 12.29
CA ASN A 17 20.18 2.45 11.56
C ASN A 17 21.50 2.12 12.31
N THR A 18 21.46 1.11 13.18
CA THR A 18 22.63 0.26 13.47
C THR A 18 22.15 -1.18 13.52
N GLY A 19 22.87 -2.13 12.90
CA GLY A 19 22.49 -3.55 12.72
C GLY A 19 22.37 -4.36 14.02
N LYS A 20 21.49 -3.95 14.92
CA LYS A 20 21.21 -4.55 16.21
C LYS A 20 19.94 -5.39 16.08
N THR A 21 20.03 -6.69 16.37
CA THR A 21 18.85 -7.55 16.51
C THR A 21 17.93 -6.95 17.57
N ILE A 22 16.84 -6.33 17.13
CA ILE A 22 15.82 -5.73 17.98
C ILE A 22 14.99 -6.88 18.56
N ASN A 23 15.22 -7.20 19.82
CA ASN A 23 14.42 -8.18 20.55
C ASN A 23 13.11 -7.52 20.98
N PHE A 24 12.13 -7.51 20.08
CA PHE A 24 10.78 -7.04 20.36
C PHE A 24 10.07 -7.96 21.37
N THR A 25 9.30 -7.36 22.27
CA THR A 25 8.47 -8.11 23.22
C THR A 25 7.42 -8.94 22.48
N PRO A 26 6.88 -10.01 23.07
CA PRO A 26 5.85 -10.84 22.43
C PRO A 26 4.53 -10.12 22.10
N LEU A 27 4.31 -8.90 22.62
CA LEU A 27 3.14 -8.07 22.34
C LEU A 27 3.39 -7.10 21.17
N GLU A 28 4.56 -6.48 21.11
CA GLU A 28 4.99 -5.64 19.97
C GLU A 28 5.05 -6.46 18.66
N ARG A 29 5.56 -7.71 18.76
CA ARG A 29 5.59 -8.65 17.62
C ARG A 29 4.20 -9.10 17.11
N ARG A 30 3.11 -8.84 17.85
CA ARG A 30 1.76 -9.19 17.39
C ARG A 30 1.22 -8.10 16.48
N HIS A 31 1.29 -6.84 16.91
CA HIS A 31 0.80 -5.71 16.12
C HIS A 31 1.55 -5.54 14.79
N GLU A 32 2.87 -5.76 14.78
CA GLU A 32 3.66 -5.69 13.53
C GLU A 32 3.27 -6.81 12.55
N ARG A 33 3.07 -8.05 13.05
CA ARG A 33 2.66 -9.18 12.21
C ARG A 33 1.23 -9.05 11.70
N GLU A 34 0.32 -8.51 12.51
CA GLU A 34 -1.06 -8.26 12.10
C GLU A 34 -1.13 -7.20 11.00
N THR A 35 -0.44 -6.08 11.18
CA THR A 35 -0.39 -5.01 10.17
C THR A 35 0.23 -5.49 8.85
N TYR A 36 1.33 -6.24 8.94
CA TYR A 36 1.97 -6.82 7.76
C TYR A 36 1.01 -7.77 7.01
N ASN A 37 0.32 -8.64 7.74
CA ASN A 37 -0.65 -9.57 7.14
C ASN A 37 -1.84 -8.84 6.47
N ILE A 38 -2.30 -7.73 7.03
CA ILE A 38 -3.36 -6.91 6.43
C ILE A 38 -2.88 -6.29 5.11
N MET A 39 -1.65 -5.77 5.08
CA MET A 39 -1.08 -5.18 3.86
C MET A 39 -0.90 -6.23 2.76
N GLU A 40 -0.35 -7.40 3.08
CA GLU A 40 -0.20 -8.49 2.10
C GLU A 40 -1.56 -8.96 1.55
N ALA A 41 -2.56 -9.09 2.42
CA ALA A 41 -3.92 -9.44 2.00
C ALA A 41 -4.55 -8.35 1.11
N LEU A 42 -4.32 -7.07 1.42
CA LEU A 42 -4.78 -5.96 0.58
C LEU A 42 -4.12 -5.97 -0.79
N LYS A 43 -2.79 -6.16 -0.86
CA LYS A 43 -2.05 -6.23 -2.13
C LYS A 43 -2.54 -7.38 -3.00
N LEU A 44 -2.73 -8.56 -2.40
CA LEU A 44 -3.25 -9.73 -3.13
C LEU A 44 -4.65 -9.46 -3.70
N LYS A 45 -5.54 -8.90 -2.87
CA LYS A 45 -6.89 -8.50 -3.31
C LYS A 45 -6.83 -7.46 -4.42
N LEU A 46 -5.97 -6.45 -4.28
CA LEU A 46 -5.84 -5.38 -5.26
C LEU A 46 -5.36 -5.92 -6.61
N LYS A 47 -4.37 -6.83 -6.63
CA LYS A 47 -3.89 -7.49 -7.85
C LYS A 47 -5.00 -8.25 -8.57
N GLN A 48 -5.84 -8.99 -7.84
CA GLN A 48 -7.01 -9.67 -8.40
C GLN A 48 -7.98 -8.68 -9.05
N GLN A 49 -8.26 -7.57 -8.37
CA GLN A 49 -9.15 -6.53 -8.89
C GLN A 49 -8.57 -5.81 -10.11
N ILE A 50 -7.25 -5.58 -10.17
CA ILE A 50 -6.56 -5.01 -11.32
C ILE A 50 -6.70 -5.95 -12.53
N ILE A 51 -6.45 -7.25 -12.34
CA ILE A 51 -6.59 -8.26 -13.39
C ILE A 51 -8.03 -8.29 -13.92
N GLU A 52 -9.02 -8.26 -13.02
CA GLU A 52 -10.44 -8.26 -13.40
C GLU A 52 -10.84 -6.97 -14.14
N ALA A 53 -10.46 -5.80 -13.61
CA ALA A 53 -10.85 -4.51 -14.19
C ALA A 53 -10.21 -4.27 -15.56
N LEU A 54 -8.97 -4.71 -15.76
CA LEU A 54 -8.23 -4.55 -17.02
C LEU A 54 -8.35 -5.77 -17.93
N ASN A 55 -9.12 -6.79 -17.53
CA ASN A 55 -9.35 -8.01 -18.29
C ASN A 55 -8.04 -8.72 -18.72
N LEU A 56 -7.08 -8.85 -17.79
CA LEU A 56 -5.76 -9.47 -18.04
C LEU A 56 -5.86 -11.00 -18.00
N GLN A 57 -6.31 -11.61 -19.10
CA GLN A 57 -6.67 -13.03 -19.18
C GLN A 57 -5.52 -14.01 -18.87
N ASP A 58 -4.27 -13.63 -19.15
CA ASP A 58 -3.09 -14.49 -18.98
C ASP A 58 -2.20 -14.07 -17.79
N THR A 59 -2.68 -13.17 -16.93
CA THR A 59 -1.92 -12.66 -15.78
C THR A 59 -2.51 -13.19 -14.49
N ARG A 60 -1.69 -13.79 -13.62
CA ARG A 60 -2.11 -14.18 -12.27
C ARG A 60 -1.61 -13.18 -11.23
N PRO A 61 -2.27 -13.05 -10.07
CA PRO A 61 -1.83 -12.14 -9.01
C PRO A 61 -0.38 -12.37 -8.59
N GLU A 62 0.08 -13.61 -8.54
CA GLU A 62 1.45 -13.97 -8.20
C GLU A 62 2.50 -13.50 -9.24
N ASP A 63 2.08 -13.21 -10.47
CA ASP A 63 2.98 -12.76 -11.55
C ASP A 63 3.19 -11.23 -11.52
N ILE A 64 2.39 -10.50 -10.73
CA ILE A 64 2.50 -9.05 -10.57
C ILE A 64 3.43 -8.75 -9.38
N ASP A 65 4.57 -8.10 -9.63
CA ASP A 65 5.46 -7.61 -8.56
C ASP A 65 4.83 -6.39 -7.86
N ASP A 66 4.90 -6.36 -6.52
CA ASP A 66 4.33 -5.29 -5.71
C ASP A 66 4.94 -3.91 -6.01
N ASN A 67 6.23 -3.87 -6.34
CA ASN A 67 7.01 -2.65 -6.50
C ASN A 67 7.31 -2.31 -7.97
N ALA A 68 6.97 -3.21 -8.91
CA ALA A 68 7.15 -2.93 -10.32
C ALA A 68 6.22 -1.82 -10.80
N ALA A 69 6.67 -1.11 -11.84
CA ALA A 69 5.85 -0.09 -12.48
C ALA A 69 4.60 -0.72 -13.10
N LEU A 70 3.42 -0.14 -12.89
CA LEU A 70 2.21 -0.62 -13.58
C LEU A 70 2.25 -0.27 -15.07
N PHE A 71 2.75 0.92 -15.41
CA PHE A 71 2.82 1.41 -16.78
C PHE A 71 4.15 1.11 -17.46
N GLY A 72 4.14 0.98 -18.79
CA GLY A 72 5.35 0.78 -19.58
C GLY A 72 5.93 -0.63 -19.40
N GLU A 73 7.20 -0.74 -19.00
CA GLU A 73 7.92 -2.03 -19.00
C GLU A 73 7.51 -3.02 -17.90
N GLY A 74 6.70 -2.62 -16.91
CA GLY A 74 6.24 -3.55 -15.87
C GLY A 74 4.97 -4.31 -16.29
N LEU A 75 3.80 -3.93 -15.79
CA LEU A 75 2.54 -4.61 -16.17
C LEU A 75 2.07 -4.29 -17.60
N GLY A 76 2.76 -3.38 -18.32
CA GLY A 76 2.43 -3.09 -19.72
C GLY A 76 1.28 -2.11 -19.90
N LEU A 77 0.80 -1.47 -18.83
CA LEU A 77 -0.39 -0.62 -18.91
C LEU A 77 -0.14 0.67 -19.68
N ASP A 78 -1.22 1.18 -20.27
CA ASP A 78 -1.22 2.43 -21.03
C ASP A 78 -2.01 3.57 -20.36
N SER A 79 -2.15 4.69 -21.07
CA SER A 79 -2.88 5.86 -20.58
C SER A 79 -4.39 5.65 -20.40
N ILE A 80 -4.99 4.71 -21.11
CA ILE A 80 -6.42 4.37 -21.02
C ILE A 80 -6.64 3.54 -19.75
N ASP A 81 -5.78 2.56 -19.49
CA ASP A 81 -5.85 1.71 -18.29
C ASP A 81 -5.80 2.52 -17.00
N SER A 82 -5.08 3.64 -17.02
CA SER A 82 -5.03 4.58 -15.89
C SER A 82 -6.43 5.01 -15.44
N LEU A 83 -7.36 5.22 -16.37
CA LEU A 83 -8.73 5.64 -16.07
C LEU A 83 -9.51 4.51 -15.42
N GLU A 84 -9.34 3.28 -15.90
CA GLU A 84 -10.00 2.11 -15.33
C GLU A 84 -9.51 1.84 -13.90
N LEU A 85 -8.21 2.01 -13.65
CA LEU A 85 -7.66 1.94 -12.28
C LEU A 85 -8.19 3.03 -11.36
N MET A 86 -8.42 4.25 -11.87
CA MET A 86 -9.08 5.32 -11.10
C MET A 86 -10.53 4.95 -10.74
N VAL A 87 -11.27 4.39 -11.70
CA VAL A 87 -12.64 3.91 -11.50
C VAL A 87 -12.68 2.74 -10.51
N LEU A 88 -11.70 1.84 -10.54
CA LEU A 88 -11.53 0.77 -9.57
C LEU A 88 -11.40 1.34 -8.14
N LEU A 89 -10.54 2.33 -7.93
CA LEU A 89 -10.35 2.98 -6.63
C LEU A 89 -11.66 3.60 -6.11
N GLU A 90 -12.40 4.28 -6.97
CA GLU A 90 -13.68 4.88 -6.61
C GLU A 90 -14.74 3.82 -6.27
N ARG A 91 -14.87 2.77 -7.10
CA ARG A 91 -15.93 1.76 -6.93
C ARG A 91 -15.67 0.86 -5.72
N GLN A 92 -14.44 0.35 -5.58
CA GLN A 92 -14.08 -0.65 -4.59
C GLN A 92 -13.73 -0.04 -3.23
N TYR A 93 -13.10 1.14 -3.22
CA TYR A 93 -12.55 1.73 -2.01
C TYR A 93 -13.19 3.06 -1.63
N LYS A 94 -14.11 3.59 -2.46
CA LYS A 94 -14.74 4.91 -2.27
C LYS A 94 -13.73 6.05 -2.22
N ILE A 95 -12.60 5.87 -2.91
CA ILE A 95 -11.52 6.84 -3.00
C ILE A 95 -11.59 7.51 -4.37
N LYS A 96 -11.84 8.82 -4.37
CA LYS A 96 -11.82 9.64 -5.58
C LYS A 96 -10.50 10.39 -5.65
N VAL A 97 -9.81 10.29 -6.78
CA VAL A 97 -8.55 11.00 -7.04
C VAL A 97 -8.86 12.16 -7.96
N GLU A 98 -8.76 13.39 -7.45
CA GLU A 98 -9.09 14.60 -8.21
C GLU A 98 -7.85 15.28 -8.82
N ASP A 99 -6.67 15.10 -8.21
CA ASP A 99 -5.41 15.64 -8.75
C ASP A 99 -4.70 14.61 -9.63
N PRO A 100 -4.50 14.88 -10.94
CA PRO A 100 -3.75 14.00 -11.82
C PRO A 100 -2.32 13.70 -11.35
N ARG A 101 -1.68 14.61 -10.59
CA ARG A 101 -0.34 14.39 -10.03
C ARG A 101 -0.37 13.37 -8.90
N GLU A 102 -1.44 13.37 -8.11
CA GLU A 102 -1.67 12.37 -7.07
C GLU A 102 -1.93 11.01 -7.71
N GLY A 103 -2.79 10.95 -8.74
CA GLY A 103 -3.06 9.73 -9.48
C GLY A 103 -1.79 9.08 -10.05
N ARG A 104 -0.87 9.87 -10.61
CA ARG A 104 0.43 9.36 -11.08
C ARG A 104 1.29 8.72 -9.98
N LYS A 105 1.22 9.26 -8.75
CA LYS A 105 1.95 8.68 -7.61
C LYS A 105 1.28 7.41 -7.11
N ILE A 106 -0.04 7.42 -7.03
CA ILE A 106 -0.83 6.28 -6.56
C ILE A 106 -0.65 5.09 -7.48
N LEU A 107 -0.81 5.29 -8.79
CA LEU A 107 -0.76 4.23 -9.81
C LEU A 107 0.67 3.83 -10.24
N GLN A 108 1.70 4.18 -9.46
CA GLN A 108 3.06 3.79 -9.80
C GLN A 108 3.23 2.26 -9.73
N SER A 109 2.73 1.63 -8.68
CA SER A 109 2.92 0.22 -8.35
C SER A 109 1.74 -0.30 -7.50
N VAL A 110 1.63 -1.61 -7.32
CA VAL A 110 0.62 -2.18 -6.40
C VAL A 110 0.87 -1.71 -4.96
N GLN A 111 2.14 -1.63 -4.55
CA GLN A 111 2.56 -1.15 -3.24
C GLN A 111 2.06 0.27 -2.98
N SER A 112 2.30 1.21 -3.89
CA SER A 112 1.86 2.60 -3.74
C SER A 112 0.34 2.74 -3.69
N MET A 113 -0.38 1.92 -4.47
CA MET A 113 -1.85 1.87 -4.41
C MET A 113 -2.33 1.35 -3.05
N ALA A 114 -1.76 0.26 -2.55
CA ALA A 114 -2.15 -0.35 -1.28
C ALA A 114 -1.86 0.57 -0.09
N GLU A 115 -0.69 1.22 -0.07
CA GLU A 115 -0.34 2.24 0.92
C GLU A 115 -1.34 3.39 0.91
N PHE A 116 -1.69 3.88 -0.28
CA PHE A 116 -2.66 4.96 -0.40
C PHE A 116 -4.04 4.54 0.11
N ILE A 117 -4.53 3.36 -0.28
CA ILE A 117 -5.80 2.82 0.20
C ILE A 117 -5.79 2.71 1.73
N GLN A 118 -4.74 2.12 2.31
CA GLN A 118 -4.62 1.97 3.76
C GLN A 118 -4.62 3.33 4.48
N SER A 119 -3.98 4.35 3.90
CA SER A 119 -3.97 5.71 4.47
C SER A 119 -5.35 6.39 4.50
N LYS A 120 -6.31 5.90 3.70
CA LYS A 120 -7.67 6.44 3.58
C LYS A 120 -8.73 5.60 4.28
N GLN A 121 -8.42 4.36 4.64
CA GLN A 121 -9.33 3.48 5.36
C GLN A 121 -9.17 3.70 6.87
N PRO A 122 -10.27 3.77 7.65
CA PRO A 122 -10.17 3.78 9.10
C PRO A 122 -9.60 2.44 9.59
N ALA A 123 -8.73 2.52 10.60
CA ALA A 123 -8.15 1.36 11.29
C ALA A 123 -9.20 0.58 12.10
#